data_AF-A0A7J4SMN5-F1
#
_entry.id   AF-A0A7J4SMN5-F1
#
_cell.length_a   1.000
_cell.length_b   1.000
_cell.length_c   1.000
_cell.angle_alpha   90.00
_cell.angle_beta   90.00
_cell.angle_gamma   90.00
#
_symmetry.space_group_name_H-M   'P 1'
#
loop_
_entity.id
_entity.type
_entity.pdbx_description
1 polymer ?
#
loop_
_entity_poly.entity_id
_entity_poly.type
_entity_poly.pdbx_seq_one_letter_code
_entity_poly.pdbx_strand_id
1 'polypeptide(L)'
;FEHSIGVYHLACEVTNHLEIPSEIANHIRAAAMLHDIGHSPYSHNIEPLLNHRIGFEHENIEELLTSSPICSVLETHNLDANLIANLIIGKGHYGQIISSSIDVDRMDYLVRDAHHTGVPYGAIDHGRLVRELTFIDDELVLSASGGNVQAAESLLLARTLMGPTVYNHHVARISKSILRRATEFLLDSKVIKENDLRNMDDHDLHAALRSNSITAPLEKRISNRNLYKRAIWAEMKDVPDDVINADYDSIHTFENRIASKLNIDRQSVIIDIPSSPSTTAKEIKIKVGDEIRMLHDHSPLIDALQDAQKEQWRLGVYAPTNLVDRVGSAAENELNLETNGHLISMRSKKNFSLDKFIN
;
A
#
# COMPACT_ATOMS: atom_id res chain seq x y z
N PHE A 1 7.61 13.98 -1.73
CA PHE A 1 8.08 15.25 -1.11
C PHE A 1 6.92 16.01 -0.47
N GLU A 2 5.87 16.32 -1.23
CA GLU A 2 4.71 17.08 -0.78
C GLU A 2 3.94 16.37 0.35
N HIS A 3 3.87 15.05 0.28
CA HIS A 3 3.35 14.18 1.34
C HIS A 3 4.09 14.41 2.67
N SER A 4 5.43 14.28 2.68
CA SER A 4 6.26 14.51 3.87
C SER A 4 6.05 15.90 4.49
N ILE A 5 5.86 16.95 3.67
CA ILE A 5 5.52 18.29 4.18
C ILE A 5 4.12 18.32 4.81
N GLY A 6 3.16 17.62 4.23
CA GLY A 6 1.81 17.51 4.77
C GLY A 6 1.76 16.74 6.10
N VAL A 7 2.48 15.62 6.18
CA VAL A 7 2.65 14.85 7.42
C VAL A 7 3.35 15.71 8.48
N TYR A 8 4.39 16.47 8.11
CA TYR A 8 5.02 17.46 8.99
C TYR A 8 4.04 18.52 9.49
N HIS A 9 3.18 19.05 8.63
CA HIS A 9 2.16 20.03 9.01
C HIS A 9 1.17 19.44 10.02
N LEU A 10 0.65 18.23 9.76
CA LEU A 10 -0.24 17.54 10.69
C LEU A 10 0.45 17.22 12.01
N ALA A 11 1.72 16.80 12.00
CA ALA A 11 2.50 16.60 13.21
C ALA A 11 2.69 17.89 14.01
N CYS A 12 2.83 19.05 13.36
CA CYS A 12 2.83 20.35 14.03
C CYS A 12 1.49 20.61 14.74
N GLU A 13 0.36 20.38 14.07
CA GLU A 13 -0.98 20.55 14.66
C GLU A 13 -1.18 19.62 15.87
N VAL A 14 -0.82 18.34 15.75
CA VAL A 14 -0.95 17.36 16.84
C VAL A 14 -0.05 17.71 18.02
N THR A 15 1.23 18.03 17.78
CA THR A 15 2.17 18.39 18.86
C THR A 15 1.74 19.65 19.62
N ASN A 16 1.14 20.63 18.92
CA ASN A 16 0.59 21.82 19.55
C ASN A 16 -0.70 21.50 20.34
N HIS A 17 -1.60 20.70 19.77
CA HIS A 17 -2.86 20.32 20.41
C HIS A 17 -2.66 19.53 21.70
N LEU A 18 -1.73 18.58 21.68
CA LEU A 18 -1.36 17.75 22.84
C LEU A 18 -0.41 18.45 23.82
N GLU A 19 -0.06 19.73 23.56
CA GLU A 19 0.84 20.54 24.38
C GLU A 19 2.20 19.85 24.64
N ILE A 20 2.71 19.12 23.64
CA ILE A 20 3.97 18.37 23.77
C ILE A 20 5.14 19.35 23.94
N PRO A 21 6.04 19.14 24.93
CA PRO A 21 7.20 20.00 25.14
C PRO A 21 8.04 20.18 23.87
N SER A 22 8.46 21.42 23.59
CA SER A 22 9.11 21.80 22.32
C SER A 22 10.29 20.91 21.92
N GLU A 23 11.09 20.46 22.89
CA GLU A 23 12.23 19.58 22.64
C GLU A 23 11.79 18.25 21.99
N ILE A 24 10.79 17.58 22.56
CA ILE A 24 10.25 16.34 22.02
C ILE A 24 9.41 16.61 20.76
N ALA A 25 8.64 17.69 20.74
CA ALA A 25 7.86 18.07 19.56
C ALA A 25 8.74 18.26 18.32
N ASN A 26 9.94 18.81 18.47
CA ASN A 26 10.88 18.96 17.35
C ASN A 26 11.38 17.61 16.81
N HIS A 27 11.57 16.60 17.65
CA HIS A 27 11.90 15.24 17.21
C HIS A 27 10.75 14.58 16.46
N ILE A 28 9.51 14.73 16.95
CA ILE A 28 8.30 14.23 16.28
C ILE A 28 8.14 14.89 14.91
N ARG A 29 8.34 16.21 14.81
CA ARG A 29 8.27 16.95 13.55
C ARG A 29 9.37 16.52 12.58
N ALA A 30 10.59 16.30 13.06
CA ALA A 30 11.67 15.77 12.23
C ALA A 30 11.37 14.35 11.74
N ALA A 31 10.86 13.48 12.63
CA ALA A 31 10.39 12.15 12.28
C ALA A 31 9.28 12.19 11.21
N ALA A 32 8.28 13.07 11.37
CA ALA A 32 7.23 13.28 10.38
C ALA A 32 7.77 13.71 9.01
N MET A 33 8.77 14.59 8.97
CA MET A 33 9.40 15.01 7.71
C MET A 33 10.22 13.88 7.05
N LEU A 34 10.81 13.01 7.86
CA LEU A 34 11.78 12.00 7.41
C LEU A 34 11.20 10.59 7.30
N HIS A 35 9.96 10.33 7.69
CA HIS A 35 9.39 8.98 7.77
C HIS A 35 9.52 8.18 6.46
N ASP A 36 9.35 8.85 5.33
CA ASP A 36 9.39 8.27 3.98
C ASP A 36 10.77 8.40 3.28
N ILE A 37 11.80 8.92 3.95
CA ILE A 37 13.10 9.18 3.30
C ILE A 37 13.80 7.91 2.81
N GLY A 38 13.45 6.75 3.38
CA GLY A 38 14.02 5.47 3.01
C GLY A 38 13.37 4.81 1.78
N HIS A 39 12.29 5.37 1.22
CA HIS A 39 11.61 4.75 0.09
C HIS A 39 12.48 4.66 -1.16
N SER A 40 12.49 3.48 -1.77
CA SER A 40 13.05 3.26 -3.12
C SER A 40 12.05 3.73 -4.20
N PRO A 41 12.43 3.81 -5.49
CA PRO A 41 11.52 4.16 -6.58
C PRO A 41 10.23 3.33 -6.51
N TYR A 42 9.08 3.98 -6.72
CA TYR A 42 7.76 3.34 -6.61
C TYR A 42 7.46 2.63 -5.26
N SER A 43 8.24 2.92 -4.21
CA SER A 43 8.02 2.54 -2.80
C SER A 43 7.54 1.09 -2.62
N HIS A 44 6.37 0.89 -2.01
CA HIS A 44 5.73 -0.40 -1.74
C HIS A 44 5.51 -1.31 -2.96
N ASN A 45 5.68 -0.80 -4.19
CA ASN A 45 5.65 -1.67 -5.37
C ASN A 45 6.96 -2.44 -5.57
N ILE A 46 8.11 -1.85 -5.24
CA ILE A 46 9.44 -2.45 -5.46
C ILE A 46 10.03 -3.00 -4.17
N GLU A 47 9.70 -2.40 -3.03
CA GLU A 47 10.19 -2.84 -1.72
C GLU A 47 10.03 -4.32 -1.42
N PRO A 48 8.90 -4.99 -1.72
CA PRO A 48 8.79 -6.43 -1.48
C PRO A 48 9.86 -7.26 -2.22
N LEU A 49 10.28 -6.80 -3.41
CA LEU A 49 11.36 -7.43 -4.17
C LEU A 49 12.73 -7.21 -3.50
N LEU A 50 13.00 -6.00 -3.01
CA LEU A 50 14.23 -5.68 -2.28
C LEU A 50 14.27 -6.39 -0.92
N ASN A 51 13.16 -6.45 -0.21
CA ASN A 51 13.00 -7.19 1.04
C ASN A 51 13.31 -8.68 0.84
N HIS A 52 12.73 -9.30 -0.19
CA HIS A 52 12.99 -10.69 -0.52
C HIS A 52 14.47 -10.97 -0.84
N ARG A 53 15.16 -10.04 -1.54
CA ARG A 53 16.54 -10.26 -2.00
C ARG A 53 17.60 -9.94 -0.96
N ILE A 54 17.41 -8.88 -0.17
CA ILE A 54 18.44 -8.35 0.74
C ILE A 54 17.89 -7.97 2.13
N GLY A 55 16.63 -8.28 2.45
CA GLY A 55 16.02 -7.92 3.74
C GLY A 55 15.80 -6.41 3.90
N PHE A 56 15.70 -5.67 2.80
CA PHE A 56 15.48 -4.23 2.84
C PHE A 56 14.10 -3.88 3.40
N GLU A 57 14.06 -2.90 4.30
CA GLU A 57 12.85 -2.26 4.81
C GLU A 57 13.09 -0.75 4.78
N HIS A 58 12.17 0.01 4.20
CA HIS A 58 12.35 1.46 4.02
C HIS A 58 12.39 2.20 5.37
N GLU A 59 11.82 1.63 6.42
CA GLU A 59 11.83 2.19 7.77
C GLU A 59 13.22 2.07 8.46
N ASN A 60 14.11 1.19 7.95
CA ASN A 60 15.48 1.04 8.46
C ASN A 60 16.40 2.15 7.94
N ILE A 61 16.22 3.35 8.52
CA ILE A 61 16.85 4.60 8.07
C ILE A 61 18.06 5.03 8.91
N GLU A 62 18.52 4.24 9.88
CA GLU A 62 19.64 4.61 10.78
C GLU A 62 20.89 5.05 10.00
N GLU A 63 21.21 4.33 8.93
CA GLU A 63 22.31 4.67 8.01
C GLU A 63 22.09 6.04 7.33
N LEU A 64 20.86 6.35 6.91
CA LEU A 64 20.52 7.62 6.27
C LEU A 64 20.60 8.78 7.27
N LEU A 65 20.08 8.60 8.47
CA LEU A 65 20.10 9.65 9.51
C LEU A 65 21.51 9.96 9.99
N THR A 66 22.41 8.98 9.97
CA THR A 66 23.81 9.15 10.36
C THR A 66 24.71 9.57 9.18
N SER A 67 24.18 9.60 7.96
CA SER A 67 24.88 10.08 6.77
C SER A 67 24.82 11.61 6.62
N SER A 68 25.86 12.22 6.05
CA SER A 68 25.85 13.63 5.66
C SER A 68 25.08 13.78 4.33
N PRO A 69 24.23 14.80 4.16
CA PRO A 69 24.10 16.02 4.97
C PRO A 69 23.10 15.95 6.13
N ILE A 70 22.31 14.87 6.25
CA ILE A 70 21.20 14.78 7.23
C ILE A 70 21.73 14.88 8.66
N CYS A 71 22.75 14.08 8.99
CA CYS A 71 23.36 14.06 10.32
C CYS A 71 23.78 15.47 10.78
N SER A 72 24.45 16.23 9.91
CA SER A 72 24.91 17.59 10.23
C SER A 72 23.75 18.56 10.50
N VAL A 73 22.63 18.41 9.80
CA VAL A 73 21.42 19.21 10.03
C VAL A 73 20.77 18.84 11.37
N LEU A 74 20.64 17.55 11.66
CA LEU A 74 20.08 17.07 12.93
C LEU A 74 20.91 17.58 14.12
N GLU A 75 22.24 17.46 14.06
CA GLU A 75 23.16 17.97 15.09
C GLU A 75 23.02 19.48 15.30
N THR A 76 22.94 20.26 14.21
CA THR A 76 22.76 21.72 14.27
C THR A 76 21.48 22.11 15.01
N HIS A 77 20.45 21.29 14.93
CA HIS A 77 19.16 21.50 15.58
C HIS A 77 19.00 20.77 16.93
N ASN A 78 20.08 20.14 17.44
CA ASN A 78 20.07 19.31 18.66
C ASN A 78 19.01 18.19 18.60
N LEU A 79 18.91 17.53 17.44
CA LEU A 79 17.99 16.42 17.22
C LEU A 79 18.73 15.08 17.27
N ASP A 80 18.25 14.16 18.10
CA ASP A 80 18.79 12.81 18.24
C ASP A 80 18.25 11.89 17.13
N ALA A 81 19.17 11.39 16.31
CA ALA A 81 18.86 10.50 15.18
C ALA A 81 18.23 9.17 15.62
N ASN A 82 18.64 8.59 16.75
CA ASN A 82 18.09 7.32 17.24
C ASN A 82 16.66 7.50 17.75
N LEU A 83 16.37 8.61 18.41
CA LEU A 83 15.02 8.96 18.82
C LEU A 83 14.12 9.16 17.60
N ILE A 84 14.60 9.86 16.57
CA ILE A 84 13.88 10.03 15.29
C ILE A 84 13.60 8.68 14.64
N ALA A 85 14.61 7.80 14.52
CA ALA A 85 14.45 6.46 13.96
C ALA A 85 13.37 5.66 14.71
N ASN A 86 13.41 5.68 16.05
CA ASN A 86 12.42 5.01 16.89
C ASN A 86 11.00 5.57 16.68
N LEU A 87 10.84 6.89 16.58
CA LEU A 87 9.54 7.51 16.34
C LEU A 87 8.94 7.10 14.98
N ILE A 88 9.77 6.98 13.94
CA ILE A 88 9.33 6.59 12.59
C ILE A 88 8.76 5.18 12.55
N ILE A 89 9.39 4.22 13.25
CA ILE A 89 8.88 2.85 13.39
C ILE A 89 7.82 2.70 14.48
N GLY A 90 7.23 3.81 14.96
CA GLY A 90 6.15 3.79 15.94
C GLY A 90 6.56 3.42 17.37
N LYS A 91 7.86 3.37 17.69
CA LYS A 91 8.34 3.05 19.04
C LYS A 91 8.29 4.24 19.99
N GLY A 92 8.04 3.92 21.25
CA GLY A 92 7.93 4.90 22.34
C GLY A 92 6.57 5.60 22.37
N HIS A 93 6.34 6.35 23.45
CA HIS A 93 5.05 7.00 23.72
C HIS A 93 4.52 7.79 22.51
N TYR A 94 5.36 8.64 21.91
CA TYR A 94 4.94 9.51 20.80
C TYR A 94 5.08 8.90 19.39
N GLY A 95 5.65 7.70 19.25
CA GLY A 95 5.85 7.07 17.93
C GLY A 95 4.52 6.81 17.21
N GLN A 96 3.47 6.53 17.98
CA GLN A 96 2.10 6.30 17.47
C GLN A 96 1.52 7.50 16.70
N ILE A 97 2.03 8.72 16.92
CA ILE A 97 1.62 9.90 16.14
C ILE A 97 2.04 9.75 14.68
N ILE A 98 3.21 9.13 14.44
CA ILE A 98 3.81 8.96 13.10
C ILE A 98 3.39 7.63 12.48
N SER A 99 3.39 6.54 13.27
CA SER A 99 3.05 5.20 12.80
C SER A 99 2.07 4.50 13.76
N SER A 100 0.80 4.49 13.38
CA SER A 100 -0.32 3.80 14.04
C SER A 100 -1.57 3.76 13.15
N SER A 101 -2.64 3.05 13.55
CA SER A 101 -3.87 2.98 12.76
C SER A 101 -4.56 4.34 12.50
N ILE A 102 -4.21 5.39 13.24
CA ILE A 102 -4.78 6.75 13.16
C ILE A 102 -3.69 7.84 13.13
N ASP A 103 -2.52 7.52 12.58
CA ASP A 103 -1.38 8.45 12.50
C ASP A 103 -1.55 9.59 11.50
N VAL A 104 -0.63 10.56 11.57
CA VAL A 104 -0.61 11.72 10.68
C VAL A 104 -0.22 11.38 9.24
N ASP A 105 0.50 10.28 9.01
CA ASP A 105 0.83 9.76 7.67
C ASP A 105 -0.47 9.42 6.91
N ARG A 106 -1.31 8.56 7.51
CA ARG A 106 -2.60 8.16 6.95
C ARG A 106 -3.55 9.32 6.77
N MET A 107 -3.56 10.26 7.70
CA MET A 107 -4.38 11.46 7.56
C MET A 107 -3.98 12.30 6.34
N ASP A 108 -2.69 12.43 6.04
CA ASP A 108 -2.24 13.19 4.88
C ASP A 108 -2.53 12.44 3.57
N TYR A 109 -2.05 11.20 3.42
CA TYR A 109 -2.12 10.55 2.11
C TYR A 109 -3.56 10.29 1.67
N LEU A 110 -4.50 10.00 2.58
CA LEU A 110 -5.90 9.76 2.20
C LEU A 110 -6.54 11.00 1.57
N VAL A 111 -6.35 12.17 2.19
CA VAL A 111 -6.87 13.45 1.67
C VAL A 111 -6.13 13.84 0.39
N ARG A 112 -4.80 13.71 0.40
CA ARG A 112 -3.95 14.08 -0.73
C ARG A 112 -4.24 13.25 -1.96
N ASP A 113 -4.33 11.93 -1.81
CA ASP A 113 -4.59 11.02 -2.92
C ASP A 113 -5.99 11.23 -3.47
N ALA A 114 -7.00 11.41 -2.62
CA ALA A 114 -8.34 11.75 -3.05
C ALA A 114 -8.37 13.05 -3.87
N HIS A 115 -7.67 14.08 -3.40
CA HIS A 115 -7.55 15.36 -4.11
C HIS A 115 -6.89 15.20 -5.48
N HIS A 116 -5.73 14.53 -5.57
CA HIS A 116 -4.98 14.40 -6.82
C HIS A 116 -5.59 13.41 -7.82
N THR A 117 -6.31 12.39 -7.33
CA THR A 117 -7.04 11.44 -8.19
C THR A 117 -8.43 11.93 -8.59
N GLY A 118 -8.96 12.95 -7.91
CA GLY A 118 -10.31 13.46 -8.12
C GLY A 118 -11.41 12.54 -7.59
N VAL A 119 -11.06 11.56 -6.75
CA VAL A 119 -11.98 10.60 -6.15
C VAL A 119 -12.48 11.17 -4.82
N PRO A 120 -13.80 11.32 -4.60
CA PRO A 120 -14.32 12.00 -3.40
C PRO A 120 -14.27 11.14 -2.13
N TYR A 121 -13.81 9.88 -2.22
CA TYR A 121 -13.92 8.90 -1.13
C TYR A 121 -12.87 9.06 -0.03
N GLY A 122 -11.79 9.81 -0.24
CA GLY A 122 -10.78 10.08 0.81
C GLY A 122 -10.98 11.38 1.59
N ALA A 123 -12.15 12.03 1.46
CA ALA A 123 -12.45 13.27 2.16
C ALA A 123 -12.71 13.01 3.66
N ILE A 124 -11.65 13.09 4.47
CA ILE A 124 -11.70 13.00 5.94
C ILE A 124 -11.55 14.39 6.57
N ASP A 125 -12.20 14.60 7.72
CA ASP A 125 -11.99 15.79 8.55
C ASP A 125 -10.77 15.58 9.46
N HIS A 126 -9.57 15.75 8.89
CA HIS A 126 -8.31 15.64 9.61
C HIS A 126 -8.22 16.63 10.78
N GLY A 127 -8.79 17.84 10.65
CA GLY A 127 -8.80 18.83 11.73
C GLY A 127 -9.65 18.39 12.93
N ARG A 128 -10.75 17.68 12.71
CA ARG A 128 -11.49 17.01 13.78
C ARG A 128 -10.71 15.83 14.35
N LEU A 129 -10.10 14.99 13.53
CA LEU A 129 -9.28 13.87 14.03
C LEU A 129 -8.17 14.36 14.96
N VAL A 130 -7.40 15.38 14.55
CA VAL A 130 -6.33 15.97 15.36
C VAL A 130 -6.83 16.46 16.72
N ARG A 131 -7.97 17.16 16.78
CA ARG A 131 -8.55 17.70 18.02
C ARG A 131 -9.10 16.64 18.98
N GLU A 132 -9.25 15.41 18.51
CA GLU A 132 -9.76 14.30 19.31
C GLU A 132 -8.65 13.34 19.75
N LEU A 133 -7.43 13.50 19.23
CA LEU A 133 -6.29 12.70 19.67
C LEU A 133 -5.94 13.03 21.12
N THR A 134 -5.68 12.00 21.91
CA THR A 134 -5.18 12.13 23.28
C THR A 134 -4.39 10.89 23.68
N PHE A 135 -3.61 10.97 24.75
CA PHE A 135 -2.90 9.82 25.32
C PHE A 135 -3.57 9.36 26.61
N ILE A 136 -3.83 8.06 26.71
CA ILE A 136 -4.31 7.41 27.94
C ILE A 136 -3.51 6.12 28.12
N ASP A 137 -2.91 5.92 29.29
CA ASP A 137 -2.08 4.75 29.60
C ASP A 137 -1.00 4.48 28.52
N ASP A 138 -0.32 5.55 28.06
CA ASP A 138 0.70 5.54 26.99
C ASP A 138 0.20 5.14 25.58
N GLU A 139 -1.11 5.08 25.37
CA GLU A 139 -1.72 4.73 24.09
C GLU A 139 -2.36 5.95 23.43
N LEU A 140 -2.12 6.12 22.12
CA LEU A 140 -2.78 7.15 21.34
C LEU A 140 -4.21 6.72 21.04
N VAL A 141 -5.18 7.47 21.55
CA VAL A 141 -6.61 7.16 21.43
C VAL A 141 -7.40 8.34 20.92
N LEU A 142 -8.56 8.08 20.33
CA LEU A 142 -9.54 9.12 20.02
C LEU A 142 -10.50 9.30 21.20
N SER A 143 -10.58 10.52 21.73
CA SER A 143 -11.53 10.92 22.76
C SER A 143 -12.97 10.83 22.21
N ALA A 144 -13.80 9.91 22.71
CA ALA A 144 -15.20 9.81 22.27
C ALA A 144 -16.15 10.74 23.04
N SER A 145 -15.61 11.67 23.85
CA SER A 145 -16.33 12.53 24.79
C SER A 145 -17.43 13.41 24.16
N GLY A 146 -17.54 13.48 22.83
CA GLY A 146 -18.59 14.20 22.09
C GLY A 146 -19.30 13.42 20.97
N GLY A 147 -19.23 12.09 20.94
CA GLY A 147 -19.76 11.30 19.82
C GLY A 147 -18.82 11.32 18.60
N ASN A 148 -17.60 10.81 18.81
CA ASN A 148 -16.48 10.90 17.86
C ASN A 148 -16.08 9.55 17.24
N VAL A 149 -16.90 8.52 17.46
CA VAL A 149 -16.81 7.25 16.72
C VAL A 149 -16.88 7.52 15.22
N GLN A 150 -17.68 8.50 14.80
CA GLN A 150 -17.90 8.89 13.41
C GLN A 150 -16.63 9.43 12.74
N ALA A 151 -15.75 10.13 13.46
CA ALA A 151 -14.50 10.62 12.89
C ALA A 151 -13.57 9.44 12.57
N ALA A 152 -13.42 8.51 13.51
CA ALA A 152 -12.68 7.27 13.31
C ALA A 152 -13.29 6.38 12.20
N GLU A 153 -14.62 6.24 12.19
CA GLU A 153 -15.36 5.54 11.14
C GLU A 153 -15.15 6.18 9.77
N SER A 154 -15.16 7.51 9.67
CA SER A 154 -14.95 8.21 8.41
C SER A 154 -13.55 7.94 7.83
N LEU A 155 -12.53 7.87 8.68
CA LEU A 155 -11.17 7.48 8.29
C LEU A 155 -11.13 6.05 7.74
N LEU A 156 -11.76 5.11 8.46
CA LEU A 156 -11.83 3.71 8.04
C LEU A 156 -12.63 3.50 6.76
N LEU A 157 -13.74 4.22 6.63
CA LEU A 157 -14.57 4.21 5.43
C LEU A 157 -13.76 4.76 4.24
N ALA A 158 -13.11 5.90 4.42
CA ALA A 158 -12.26 6.51 3.41
C ALA A 158 -11.17 5.54 2.93
N ARG A 159 -10.44 4.92 3.87
CA ARG A 159 -9.43 3.91 3.56
C ARG A 159 -10.00 2.71 2.80
N THR A 160 -11.15 2.20 3.25
CA THR A 160 -11.82 1.05 2.62
C THR A 160 -12.29 1.36 1.20
N LEU A 161 -12.76 2.59 0.94
CA LEU A 161 -13.22 3.00 -0.39
C LEU A 161 -12.06 3.38 -1.32
N MET A 162 -10.99 3.98 -0.81
CA MET A 162 -9.78 4.32 -1.56
C MET A 162 -9.04 3.08 -2.05
N GLY A 163 -9.04 2.00 -1.24
CA GLY A 163 -8.48 0.68 -1.56
C GLY A 163 -8.78 0.20 -2.99
N PRO A 164 -10.01 -0.25 -3.31
CA PRO A 164 -10.37 -0.75 -4.63
C PRO A 164 -10.37 0.34 -5.72
N THR A 165 -10.66 1.60 -5.35
CA THR A 165 -10.87 2.68 -6.32
C THR A 165 -9.56 3.21 -6.89
N VAL A 166 -8.52 3.29 -6.04
CA VAL A 166 -7.23 3.88 -6.40
C VAL A 166 -6.12 2.83 -6.29
N TYR A 167 -5.86 2.34 -5.08
CA TYR A 167 -4.64 1.56 -4.79
C TYR A 167 -4.61 0.18 -5.46
N ASN A 168 -5.76 -0.50 -5.44
CA ASN A 168 -6.01 -1.84 -5.96
C ASN A 168 -6.82 -1.82 -7.27
N HIS A 169 -6.94 -0.64 -7.90
CA HIS A 169 -7.60 -0.56 -9.20
C HIS A 169 -6.85 -1.43 -10.21
N HIS A 170 -7.56 -2.32 -10.90
CA HIS A 170 -6.97 -3.35 -11.77
C HIS A 170 -5.94 -2.82 -12.79
N VAL A 171 -6.17 -1.65 -13.40
CA VAL A 171 -5.21 -1.05 -14.33
C VAL A 171 -3.92 -0.61 -13.63
N ALA A 172 -4.03 -0.05 -12.42
CA ALA A 172 -2.88 0.35 -11.62
C ALA A 172 -2.09 -0.88 -11.18
N ARG A 173 -2.78 -1.93 -10.72
CA ARG A 173 -2.19 -3.24 -10.39
C ARG A 173 -1.42 -3.83 -11.56
N ILE A 174 -2.01 -3.90 -12.75
CA ILE A 174 -1.31 -4.40 -13.95
C ILE A 174 -0.04 -3.60 -14.23
N SER A 175 -0.09 -2.27 -14.17
CA SER A 175 1.10 -1.43 -14.40
C SER A 175 2.17 -1.66 -13.35
N LYS A 176 1.78 -1.76 -12.07
CA LYS A 176 2.63 -2.07 -10.92
C LYS A 176 3.33 -3.42 -11.09
N SER A 177 2.60 -4.46 -11.49
CA SER A 177 3.16 -5.80 -11.67
C SER A 177 4.12 -5.88 -12.88
N ILE A 178 3.81 -5.19 -14.00
CA ILE A 178 4.73 -5.10 -15.15
C ILE A 178 6.03 -4.40 -14.73
N LEU A 179 5.93 -3.29 -14.00
CA LEU A 179 7.11 -2.57 -13.50
C LEU A 179 7.94 -3.45 -12.57
N ARG A 180 7.32 -4.13 -11.61
CA ARG A 180 8.00 -5.03 -10.66
C ARG A 180 8.76 -6.14 -11.40
N ARG A 181 8.11 -6.78 -12.37
CA ARG A 181 8.73 -7.82 -13.21
C ARG A 181 9.88 -7.26 -14.06
N ALA A 182 9.74 -6.04 -14.58
CA ALA A 182 10.83 -5.38 -15.32
C ALA A 182 12.03 -5.10 -14.40
N THR A 183 11.79 -4.61 -13.18
CA THR A 183 12.82 -4.37 -12.17
C THR A 183 13.52 -5.66 -11.74
N GLU A 184 12.77 -6.75 -11.56
CA GLU A 184 13.33 -8.07 -11.27
C GLU A 184 14.31 -8.52 -12.35
N PHE A 185 13.91 -8.47 -13.62
CA PHE A 185 14.80 -8.83 -14.73
C PHE A 185 16.03 -7.91 -14.83
N LEU A 186 15.90 -6.64 -14.46
CA LEU A 186 17.02 -5.72 -14.42
C LEU A 186 18.05 -6.15 -13.36
N LEU A 187 17.61 -6.50 -12.15
CA LEU A 187 18.46 -7.01 -11.09
C LEU A 187 19.08 -8.37 -11.45
N ASP A 188 18.33 -9.24 -12.12
CA ASP A 188 18.84 -10.54 -12.57
C ASP A 188 19.89 -10.41 -13.68
N SER A 189 19.81 -9.37 -14.51
CA SER A 189 20.83 -9.07 -15.51
C SER A 189 22.15 -8.57 -14.91
N LYS A 190 22.17 -8.25 -13.61
CA LYS A 190 23.32 -7.72 -12.85
C LYS A 190 23.92 -6.43 -13.42
N VAL A 191 23.14 -5.67 -14.23
CA VAL A 191 23.51 -4.33 -14.68
C VAL A 191 23.53 -3.33 -13.52
N ILE A 192 22.60 -3.50 -12.57
CA ILE A 192 22.56 -2.75 -11.30
C ILE A 192 22.45 -3.76 -10.15
N LYS A 193 22.84 -3.34 -8.96
CA LYS A 193 22.66 -4.09 -7.70
C LYS A 193 21.47 -3.57 -6.92
N GLU A 194 21.04 -4.34 -5.94
CA GLU A 194 19.93 -4.01 -5.05
C GLU A 194 20.17 -2.68 -4.31
N ASN A 195 21.41 -2.43 -3.84
CA ASN A 195 21.78 -1.15 -3.22
C ASN A 195 21.82 0.03 -4.20
N ASP A 196 22.08 -0.21 -5.50
CA ASP A 196 22.01 0.85 -6.49
C ASP A 196 20.54 1.27 -6.66
N LEU A 197 19.63 0.29 -6.76
CA LEU A 197 18.19 0.52 -6.88
C LEU A 197 17.60 1.26 -5.67
N ARG A 198 18.07 0.97 -4.46
CA ARG A 198 17.64 1.68 -3.24
C ARG A 198 17.88 3.20 -3.34
N ASN A 199 18.96 3.61 -4.01
CA ASN A 199 19.39 5.00 -4.09
C ASN A 199 18.94 5.73 -5.36
N MET A 200 18.15 5.06 -6.21
CA MET A 200 17.59 5.66 -7.42
C MET A 200 16.34 6.47 -7.11
N ASP A 201 16.01 7.38 -8.02
CA ASP A 201 14.64 7.89 -8.16
C ASP A 201 13.85 7.15 -9.26
N ASP A 202 12.59 7.53 -9.45
CA ASP A 202 11.73 6.94 -10.50
C ASP A 202 12.32 7.12 -11.91
N HIS A 203 12.98 8.24 -12.18
CA HIS A 203 13.56 8.53 -13.50
C HIS A 203 14.78 7.67 -13.79
N ASP A 204 15.65 7.48 -12.80
CA ASP A 204 16.82 6.60 -12.87
C ASP A 204 16.39 5.16 -13.16
N LEU A 205 15.37 4.66 -12.46
CA LEU A 205 14.83 3.32 -12.71
C LEU A 205 14.32 3.19 -14.15
N HIS A 206 13.51 4.14 -14.64
CA HIS A 206 13.03 4.11 -16.02
C HIS A 206 14.16 4.15 -17.04
N ALA A 207 15.19 4.97 -16.80
CA ALA A 207 16.36 5.05 -17.67
C ALA A 207 17.12 3.72 -17.72
N ALA A 208 17.32 3.07 -16.57
CA ALA A 208 17.98 1.78 -16.47
C ALA A 208 17.17 0.67 -17.16
N LEU A 209 15.85 0.63 -16.95
CA LEU A 209 14.95 -0.31 -17.62
C LEU A 209 14.94 -0.13 -19.15
N ARG A 210 14.96 1.12 -19.63
CA ARG A 210 14.97 1.40 -21.07
C ARG A 210 16.30 1.00 -21.73
N SER A 211 17.40 1.09 -20.99
CA SER A 211 18.76 0.88 -21.51
C SER A 211 19.17 -0.60 -21.56
N ASN A 212 18.39 -1.49 -20.96
CA ASN A 212 18.65 -2.93 -20.94
C ASN A 212 17.72 -3.65 -21.94
N SER A 213 18.29 -4.47 -22.83
CA SER A 213 17.55 -5.13 -23.91
C SER A 213 16.48 -6.12 -23.44
N ILE A 214 16.66 -6.73 -22.26
CA ILE A 214 15.70 -7.69 -21.67
C ILE A 214 14.47 -6.95 -21.14
N THR A 215 14.65 -5.77 -20.55
CA THR A 215 13.60 -5.03 -19.85
C THR A 215 12.98 -3.91 -20.69
N ALA A 216 13.68 -3.43 -21.72
CA ALA A 216 13.18 -2.40 -22.63
C ALA A 216 11.79 -2.71 -23.24
N PRO A 217 11.43 -3.96 -23.60
CA PRO A 217 10.06 -4.28 -24.05
C PRO A 217 8.99 -4.03 -22.99
N LEU A 218 9.28 -4.29 -21.71
CA LEU A 218 8.37 -4.06 -20.58
C LEU A 218 8.28 -2.56 -20.25
N GLU A 219 9.42 -1.85 -20.23
CA GLU A 219 9.44 -0.39 -20.06
C GLU A 219 8.60 0.29 -21.16
N LYS A 220 8.76 -0.14 -22.41
CA LYS A 220 8.02 0.41 -23.55
C LYS A 220 6.50 0.24 -23.40
N ARG A 221 6.06 -0.83 -22.74
CA ARG A 221 4.64 -1.05 -22.43
C ARG A 221 4.14 -0.07 -21.37
N ILE A 222 4.93 0.21 -20.35
CA ILE A 222 4.59 1.17 -19.30
C ILE A 222 4.56 2.59 -19.89
N SER A 223 5.63 3.01 -20.57
CA SER A 223 5.78 4.36 -21.13
C SER A 223 4.73 4.69 -22.19
N ASN A 224 4.32 3.71 -23.01
CA ASN A 224 3.23 3.89 -24.00
C ASN A 224 1.85 3.49 -23.48
N ARG A 225 1.73 3.13 -22.19
CA ARG A 225 0.49 2.62 -21.57
C ARG A 225 -0.15 1.44 -22.33
N ASN A 226 0.67 0.64 -23.01
CA ASN A 226 0.29 -0.61 -23.67
C ASN A 226 0.38 -1.80 -22.69
N LEU A 227 -0.41 -1.71 -21.64
CA LEU A 227 -0.42 -2.65 -20.52
C LEU A 227 -0.99 -4.01 -20.91
N TYR A 228 -0.66 -5.03 -20.10
CA TYR A 228 -1.29 -6.35 -20.19
C TYR A 228 -2.79 -6.29 -19.96
N LYS A 229 -3.47 -7.37 -20.34
CA LYS A 229 -4.89 -7.57 -20.14
C LYS A 229 -5.10 -8.68 -19.12
N ARG A 230 -6.25 -8.63 -18.45
CA ARG A 230 -6.66 -9.63 -17.45
C ARG A 230 -7.01 -10.93 -18.16
N ALA A 231 -6.18 -11.94 -17.94
CA ALA A 231 -6.44 -13.33 -18.29
C ALA A 231 -7.31 -14.01 -17.23
N ILE A 232 -7.11 -13.67 -15.96
CA ILE A 232 -7.95 -14.08 -14.82
C ILE A 232 -8.19 -12.89 -13.89
N TRP A 233 -9.37 -12.86 -13.28
CA TRP A 233 -9.76 -11.91 -12.24
C TRP A 233 -10.68 -12.59 -11.21
N ALA A 234 -10.10 -13.47 -10.39
CA ALA A 234 -10.84 -14.40 -9.52
C ALA A 234 -11.12 -13.81 -8.14
N GLU A 235 -12.27 -14.15 -7.55
CA GLU A 235 -12.64 -13.75 -6.19
C GLU A 235 -11.93 -14.65 -5.17
N MET A 236 -11.75 -14.17 -3.93
CA MET A 236 -11.00 -14.90 -2.90
C MET A 236 -11.54 -16.33 -2.69
N LYS A 237 -12.86 -16.51 -2.72
CA LYS A 237 -13.52 -17.83 -2.54
C LYS A 237 -13.24 -18.84 -3.67
N ASP A 238 -12.85 -18.36 -4.85
CA ASP A 238 -12.57 -19.20 -6.03
C ASP A 238 -11.07 -19.55 -6.13
N VAL A 239 -10.27 -19.13 -5.15
CA VAL A 239 -8.82 -19.32 -5.10
C VAL A 239 -8.47 -20.24 -3.92
N PRO A 240 -7.73 -21.33 -4.14
CA PRO A 240 -7.24 -22.19 -3.07
C PRO A 240 -6.37 -21.47 -2.02
N ASP A 241 -6.45 -21.89 -0.76
CA ASP A 241 -5.70 -21.28 0.35
C ASP A 241 -4.17 -21.33 0.16
N ASP A 242 -3.64 -22.38 -0.47
CA ASP A 242 -2.22 -22.50 -0.78
C ASP A 242 -1.77 -21.49 -1.85
N VAL A 243 -2.68 -21.10 -2.76
CA VAL A 243 -2.43 -20.03 -3.75
C VAL A 243 -2.56 -18.66 -3.09
N ILE A 244 -3.56 -18.43 -2.23
CA ILE A 244 -3.73 -17.16 -1.49
C ILE A 244 -2.48 -16.84 -0.66
N ASN A 245 -1.90 -17.85 -0.02
CA ASN A 245 -0.73 -17.71 0.85
C ASN A 245 0.59 -18.05 0.14
N ALA A 246 0.61 -18.11 -1.19
CA ALA A 246 1.81 -18.42 -1.96
C ALA A 246 2.88 -17.36 -1.73
N ASP A 247 4.09 -17.80 -1.43
CA ASP A 247 5.26 -16.93 -1.33
C ASP A 247 5.78 -16.51 -2.71
N TYR A 248 6.80 -15.65 -2.69
CA TYR A 248 7.42 -15.09 -3.89
C TYR A 248 7.89 -16.19 -4.86
N ASP A 249 8.57 -17.22 -4.36
CA ASP A 249 9.14 -18.29 -5.18
C ASP A 249 8.07 -19.23 -5.75
N SER A 250 7.00 -19.48 -4.99
CA SER A 250 5.85 -20.26 -5.43
C SER A 250 5.12 -19.58 -6.58
N ILE A 251 4.89 -18.25 -6.48
CA ILE A 251 4.27 -17.46 -7.55
C ILE A 251 5.09 -17.56 -8.84
N HIS A 252 6.41 -17.38 -8.77
CA HIS A 252 7.30 -17.51 -9.93
C HIS A 252 7.32 -18.93 -10.51
N THR A 253 7.19 -19.94 -9.65
CA THR A 253 7.08 -21.33 -10.09
C THR A 253 5.82 -21.56 -10.92
N PHE A 254 4.67 -21.04 -10.49
CA PHE A 254 3.41 -21.13 -11.26
C PHE A 254 3.52 -20.44 -12.62
N GLU A 255 4.03 -19.21 -12.65
CA GLU A 255 4.23 -18.48 -13.91
C GLU A 255 5.15 -19.21 -14.88
N ASN A 256 6.26 -19.75 -14.38
CA ASN A 256 7.21 -20.51 -15.18
C ASN A 256 6.58 -21.76 -15.79
N ARG A 257 5.74 -22.47 -15.04
CA ARG A 257 5.01 -23.65 -15.54
C ARG A 257 4.00 -23.27 -16.61
N ILE A 258 3.22 -22.20 -16.41
CA ILE A 258 2.27 -21.68 -17.39
C ILE A 258 2.99 -21.28 -18.69
N ALA A 259 4.07 -20.50 -18.57
CA ALA A 259 4.85 -20.04 -19.72
C ALA A 259 5.47 -21.22 -20.49
N SER A 260 6.04 -22.20 -19.78
CA SER A 260 6.65 -23.40 -20.38
C SER A 260 5.62 -24.27 -21.09
N LYS A 261 4.47 -24.51 -20.46
CA LYS A 261 3.35 -25.30 -21.03
C LYS A 261 2.84 -24.69 -22.34
N LEU A 262 2.84 -23.36 -22.45
CA LEU A 262 2.38 -22.64 -23.62
C LEU A 262 3.49 -22.33 -24.64
N ASN A 263 4.75 -22.65 -24.31
CA ASN A 263 5.93 -22.27 -25.07
C ASN A 263 5.97 -20.77 -25.41
N ILE A 264 5.78 -19.92 -24.39
CA ILE A 264 5.81 -18.46 -24.49
C ILE A 264 6.89 -17.89 -23.55
N ASP A 265 7.24 -16.62 -23.77
CA ASP A 265 8.20 -15.91 -22.92
C ASP A 265 7.64 -15.75 -21.50
N ARG A 266 8.49 -15.93 -20.47
CA ARG A 266 8.15 -15.76 -19.05
C ARG A 266 7.67 -14.35 -18.73
N GLN A 267 8.12 -13.35 -19.47
CA GLN A 267 7.64 -11.97 -19.38
C GLN A 267 6.13 -11.86 -19.70
N SER A 268 5.56 -12.83 -20.42
CA SER A 268 4.18 -12.78 -20.92
C SER A 268 3.13 -13.23 -19.91
N VAL A 269 3.54 -13.72 -18.73
CA VAL A 269 2.64 -14.18 -17.67
C VAL A 269 3.05 -13.50 -16.38
N ILE A 270 2.11 -12.78 -15.77
CA ILE A 270 2.29 -12.20 -14.44
C ILE A 270 1.11 -12.60 -13.58
N ILE A 271 1.39 -13.20 -12.43
CA ILE A 271 0.41 -13.54 -11.40
C ILE A 271 0.55 -12.51 -10.28
N ASP A 272 -0.58 -11.93 -9.89
CA ASP A 272 -0.66 -10.85 -8.90
C ASP A 272 -1.67 -11.24 -7.82
N ILE A 273 -1.13 -11.62 -6.66
CA ILE A 273 -1.86 -12.07 -5.48
C ILE A 273 -1.66 -11.00 -4.40
N PRO A 274 -2.66 -10.14 -4.12
CA PRO A 274 -2.56 -9.17 -3.04
C PRO A 274 -2.53 -9.88 -1.70
N SER A 275 -1.86 -9.29 -0.73
CA SER A 275 -1.97 -9.72 0.67
C SER A 275 -3.44 -9.77 1.10
N SER A 276 -3.76 -10.73 1.97
CA SER A 276 -5.08 -10.82 2.58
C SER A 276 -5.44 -9.49 3.26
N PRO A 277 -6.71 -9.03 3.16
CA PRO A 277 -7.15 -7.80 3.79
C PRO A 277 -6.79 -7.78 5.28
N SER A 278 -6.06 -6.74 5.71
CA SER A 278 -5.58 -6.64 7.09
C SER A 278 -6.67 -6.18 8.05
N THR A 279 -6.56 -6.63 9.29
CA THR A 279 -7.50 -6.29 10.37
C THR A 279 -7.21 -4.94 11.04
N THR A 280 -6.47 -4.04 10.40
CA THR A 280 -5.96 -2.78 11.01
C THR A 280 -7.06 -1.93 11.66
N ALA A 281 -8.30 -2.01 11.17
CA ALA A 281 -9.45 -1.37 11.81
C ALA A 281 -9.74 -1.85 13.26
N LYS A 282 -9.32 -3.08 13.63
CA LYS A 282 -9.48 -3.63 14.98
C LYS A 282 -8.46 -3.09 15.99
N GLU A 283 -7.43 -2.39 15.53
CA GLU A 283 -6.38 -1.85 16.39
C GLU A 283 -6.69 -0.43 16.89
N ILE A 284 -7.72 0.23 16.34
CA ILE A 284 -8.10 1.58 16.74
C ILE A 284 -8.77 1.55 18.11
N LYS A 285 -8.17 2.30 19.05
CA LYS A 285 -8.67 2.49 20.41
C LYS A 285 -9.41 3.83 20.53
N ILE A 286 -10.54 3.81 21.22
CA ILE A 286 -11.35 4.98 21.55
C ILE A 286 -11.58 5.07 23.05
N LYS A 287 -11.69 6.29 23.57
CA LYS A 287 -12.08 6.54 24.96
C LYS A 287 -13.60 6.75 25.06
N VAL A 288 -14.34 5.83 25.69
CA VAL A 288 -15.78 5.97 25.94
C VAL A 288 -16.03 6.18 27.44
N GLY A 289 -16.42 7.40 27.82
CA GLY A 289 -16.43 7.78 29.23
C GLY A 289 -15.01 7.80 29.78
N ASP A 290 -14.74 6.99 30.80
CA ASP A 290 -13.41 6.82 31.41
C ASP A 290 -12.69 5.53 30.97
N GLU A 291 -13.30 4.72 30.10
CA GLU A 291 -12.72 3.45 29.65
C GLU A 291 -12.14 3.55 28.23
N ILE A 292 -11.00 2.89 28.01
CA ILE A 292 -10.46 2.63 26.67
C ILE A 292 -11.12 1.37 26.12
N ARG A 293 -11.64 1.45 24.89
CA ARG A 293 -12.27 0.34 24.20
C ARG A 293 -11.81 0.26 22.75
N MET A 294 -11.93 -0.91 22.14
CA MET A 294 -11.66 -1.06 20.71
C MET A 294 -12.83 -0.50 19.90
N LEU A 295 -12.52 0.18 18.79
CA LEU A 295 -13.54 0.77 17.93
C LEU A 295 -14.47 -0.29 17.33
N HIS A 296 -13.96 -1.49 17.01
CA HIS A 296 -14.74 -2.57 16.43
C HIS A 296 -15.84 -3.09 17.38
N ASP A 297 -15.65 -3.01 18.70
CA ASP A 297 -16.68 -3.40 19.68
C ASP A 297 -17.88 -2.45 19.69
N HIS A 298 -17.73 -1.26 19.09
CA HIS A 298 -18.71 -0.18 19.14
C HIS A 298 -19.28 0.21 17.77
N SER A 299 -18.74 -0.33 16.67
CA SER A 299 -19.14 0.01 15.32
C SER A 299 -19.36 -1.24 14.46
N PRO A 300 -20.62 -1.68 14.25
CA PRO A 300 -20.96 -2.75 13.31
C PRO A 300 -20.49 -2.46 11.87
N LEU A 301 -20.23 -1.20 11.55
CA LEU A 301 -19.67 -0.78 10.27
C LEU A 301 -18.30 -1.42 10.03
N ILE A 302 -17.48 -1.61 11.06
CA ILE A 302 -16.11 -2.15 10.89
C ILE A 302 -16.12 -3.57 10.35
N ASP A 303 -16.99 -4.43 10.89
CA ASP A 303 -17.12 -5.80 10.41
C ASP A 303 -17.65 -5.80 8.96
N ALA A 304 -18.64 -4.96 8.67
CA ALA A 304 -19.16 -4.79 7.31
C ALA A 304 -18.08 -4.28 6.31
N LEU A 305 -17.20 -3.38 6.74
CA LEU A 305 -16.07 -2.90 5.93
C LEU A 305 -15.03 -4.00 5.68
N GLN A 306 -14.74 -4.84 6.68
CA GLN A 306 -13.84 -5.99 6.51
C GLN A 306 -14.40 -7.01 5.51
N ASP A 307 -15.68 -7.33 5.63
CA ASP A 307 -16.34 -8.23 4.68
C ASP A 307 -16.35 -7.62 3.27
N ALA A 308 -16.62 -6.32 3.14
CA ALA A 308 -16.51 -5.62 1.85
C ALA A 308 -15.10 -5.70 1.25
N GLN A 309 -14.04 -5.59 2.05
CA GLN A 309 -12.67 -5.72 1.57
C GLN A 309 -12.36 -7.14 1.07
N LYS A 310 -12.84 -8.19 1.75
CA LYS A 310 -12.72 -9.58 1.29
C LYS A 310 -13.46 -9.79 -0.04
N GLU A 311 -14.68 -9.29 -0.14
CA GLU A 311 -15.49 -9.35 -1.36
C GLU A 311 -14.91 -8.54 -2.53
N GLN A 312 -14.02 -7.58 -2.25
CA GLN A 312 -13.29 -6.80 -3.26
C GLN A 312 -11.92 -7.38 -3.62
N TRP A 313 -11.38 -8.31 -2.82
CA TRP A 313 -10.09 -8.93 -3.06
C TRP A 313 -10.14 -9.74 -4.37
N ARG A 314 -9.10 -9.61 -5.20
CA ARG A 314 -9.05 -10.29 -6.49
C ARG A 314 -7.65 -10.80 -6.80
N LEU A 315 -7.54 -12.07 -7.18
CA LEU A 315 -6.34 -12.63 -7.82
C LEU A 315 -6.33 -12.22 -9.29
N GLY A 316 -5.22 -11.65 -9.74
CA GLY A 316 -5.02 -11.24 -11.12
C GLY A 316 -4.03 -12.15 -11.84
N VAL A 317 -4.37 -12.58 -13.05
CA VAL A 317 -3.38 -13.10 -14.00
C VAL A 317 -3.40 -12.20 -15.23
N TYR A 318 -2.22 -11.72 -15.62
CA TYR A 318 -2.08 -10.72 -16.68
C TYR A 318 -1.20 -11.24 -17.81
N ALA A 319 -1.62 -10.95 -19.05
CA ALA A 319 -0.90 -11.35 -20.26
C ALA A 319 -1.04 -10.32 -21.39
N PRO A 320 -0.14 -10.34 -22.40
CA PRO A 320 -0.36 -9.63 -23.66
C PRO A 320 -1.70 -9.98 -24.31
N THR A 321 -2.34 -9.00 -24.98
CA THR A 321 -3.69 -9.13 -25.55
C THR A 321 -3.90 -10.39 -26.40
N ASN A 322 -2.90 -10.80 -27.19
CA ASN A 322 -2.97 -11.97 -28.08
C ASN A 322 -2.77 -13.31 -27.35
N LEU A 323 -2.46 -13.30 -26.06
CA LEU A 323 -2.20 -14.49 -25.24
C LEU A 323 -3.22 -14.69 -24.11
N VAL A 324 -4.13 -13.73 -23.90
CA VAL A 324 -5.10 -13.70 -22.78
C VAL A 324 -5.83 -15.03 -22.61
N ASP A 325 -6.49 -15.54 -23.66
CA ASP A 325 -7.32 -16.74 -23.56
C ASP A 325 -6.48 -18.00 -23.27
N ARG A 326 -5.31 -18.10 -23.90
CA ARG A 326 -4.38 -19.23 -23.71
C ARG A 326 -3.79 -19.23 -22.30
N VAL A 327 -3.35 -18.06 -21.82
CA VAL A 327 -2.79 -17.90 -20.48
C VAL A 327 -3.87 -18.11 -19.42
N GLY A 328 -5.08 -17.57 -19.61
CA GLY A 328 -6.20 -17.75 -18.68
C GLY A 328 -6.55 -19.22 -18.51
N SER A 329 -6.73 -19.95 -19.62
CA SER A 329 -7.02 -21.39 -19.58
C SER A 329 -5.90 -22.20 -18.92
N ALA A 330 -4.64 -21.85 -19.16
CA ALA A 330 -3.51 -22.55 -18.54
C ALA A 330 -3.38 -22.23 -17.04
N ALA A 331 -3.61 -20.98 -16.65
CA ALA A 331 -3.52 -20.51 -15.27
C ALA A 331 -4.65 -21.06 -14.40
N GLU A 332 -5.88 -21.16 -14.90
CA GLU A 332 -6.99 -21.78 -14.17
C GLU A 332 -6.66 -23.22 -13.77
N ASN A 333 -6.05 -23.98 -14.68
CA ASN A 333 -5.62 -25.34 -14.42
C ASN A 333 -4.39 -25.42 -13.50
N GLU A 334 -3.40 -24.54 -13.66
CA GLU A 334 -2.19 -24.57 -12.83
C GLU A 334 -2.48 -24.14 -11.38
N LEU A 335 -3.38 -23.18 -11.19
CA LEU A 335 -3.74 -22.62 -9.90
C LEU A 335 -4.98 -23.29 -9.27
N ASN A 336 -5.54 -24.30 -9.92
CA ASN A 336 -6.76 -25.02 -9.49
C ASN A 336 -7.92 -24.08 -9.11
N LEU A 337 -8.21 -23.09 -9.96
CA LEU A 337 -9.23 -22.08 -9.66
C LEU A 337 -10.64 -22.60 -9.97
N GLU A 338 -11.62 -22.29 -9.11
CA GLU A 338 -13.01 -22.70 -9.28
C GLU A 338 -13.84 -21.66 -10.06
N THR A 339 -13.35 -21.18 -11.21
CA THR A 339 -13.95 -19.99 -11.85
C THR A 339 -15.30 -20.23 -12.57
N ASN A 340 -15.86 -21.44 -12.52
CA ASN A 340 -17.11 -21.83 -13.21
C ASN A 340 -17.15 -21.42 -14.70
N GLY A 341 -15.99 -21.32 -15.37
CA GLY A 341 -15.88 -20.89 -16.77
C GLY A 341 -15.98 -19.38 -17.01
N HIS A 342 -16.02 -18.56 -15.95
CA HIS A 342 -15.99 -17.10 -16.01
C HIS A 342 -14.57 -16.56 -15.83
N LEU A 343 -13.64 -17.01 -16.68
CA LEU A 343 -12.24 -16.55 -16.72
C LEU A 343 -12.11 -15.01 -16.87
N ILE A 344 -13.15 -14.34 -17.38
CA ILE A 344 -13.25 -12.89 -17.50
C ILE A 344 -14.66 -12.43 -17.09
N SER A 345 -14.87 -11.98 -15.85
CA SER A 345 -15.97 -11.05 -15.56
C SER A 345 -15.40 -9.62 -15.82
N MET A 346 -15.64 -9.02 -16.98
CA MET A 346 -16.90 -8.38 -17.33
C MET A 346 -17.06 -8.27 -18.87
N ARG A 347 -18.03 -9.01 -19.40
CA ARG A 347 -19.03 -8.45 -20.34
C ARG A 347 -20.31 -9.28 -20.38
N SER A 348 -20.88 -9.59 -19.21
CA SER A 348 -22.31 -9.85 -19.15
C SER A 348 -23.01 -8.49 -19.14
N LYS A 349 -23.49 -8.03 -20.31
CA LYS A 349 -24.62 -7.08 -20.36
C LYS A 349 -25.83 -7.76 -19.73
N LYS A 350 -25.90 -7.82 -18.40
CA LYS A 350 -27.17 -8.05 -17.70
C LYS A 350 -27.81 -6.68 -17.63
N ASN A 351 -28.73 -6.41 -18.56
CA ASN A 351 -29.69 -5.34 -18.38
C ASN A 351 -30.49 -5.68 -17.11
N PHE A 352 -30.21 -4.99 -16.02
CA PHE A 352 -31.10 -4.99 -14.87
C PHE A 352 -32.25 -4.04 -15.21
N SER A 353 -33.47 -4.57 -15.38
CA SER A 353 -34.66 -3.72 -15.33
C SER A 353 -34.87 -3.27 -13.89
N LEU A 354 -35.28 -2.01 -13.71
CA LEU A 354 -35.55 -1.40 -12.41
C LEU A 354 -36.58 -2.19 -11.57
N ASP A 355 -37.38 -3.04 -12.19
CA ASP A 355 -38.43 -3.83 -11.54
C ASP A 355 -37.89 -4.86 -10.53
N LYS A 356 -36.59 -5.16 -10.52
CA LYS A 356 -35.97 -6.09 -9.56
C LYS A 356 -35.62 -5.46 -8.20
N PHE A 357 -35.74 -4.14 -8.05
CA PHE A 357 -35.41 -3.42 -6.81
C PHE A 357 -36.64 -2.89 -6.07
N ILE A 358 -37.84 -3.18 -6.56
CA ILE A 358 -39.10 -2.80 -5.92
C ILE A 358 -39.92 -4.07 -5.73
N ASN A 359 -39.73 -4.74 -4.59
CA ASN A 359 -40.74 -5.54 -3.91
C ASN A 359 -40.36 -5.70 -2.44
#